data_AF-A0A9D3M5X2-F1
#
_entry.id   AF-A0A9D3M5X2-F1
#
_cell.length_a   1.000
_cell.length_b   1.000
_cell.length_c   1.000
_cell.angle_alpha   90.00
_cell.angle_beta   90.00
_cell.angle_gamma   90.00
#
_symmetry.space_group_name_H-M   'P 1'
#
loop_
_entity.id
_entity.type
_entity.pdbx_description
1 polymer ?
#
loop_
_entity_poly.entity_id
_entity_poly.type
_entity_poly.pdbx_seq_one_letter_code
_entity_poly.pdbx_strand_id
1 'polypeptide(L)'
;MFAESCFLFQIIYEVTVVTGDVQNAGTDTQIYLSVFGANGNTEEILLEKKADRFERGQEDTFNLEIDDIAPLKKIRVRIDGSGSRPDWFLDKIIMRNQVTEEVSVFTYEQWLSKTKGPKRTKICELAAVVDEEEMVEMTTYTIQVKTSDVGGAGTDANVFLILFGENGDTGTMALKTSGNTNKFERKQLDVFRFPDVLSLGELSKLRVWHDNKGPAPGWHLEFIDVKDEAMDETFRFPCDRWLAKNEDDGQIMRELACANHDFLDLTDKTKYEIATTTADATDAETKENVWIVLEGRKGRSKEFVMENSSKKKKFQRGATDTFEFSCKNLGDLASICMGHAPKDGKKVKTESFWHVQEVVVTEMELGNKFIFRCDAQIPLSSKKQDAVTFECTKAQESFASKVRSLVPVKYEIIVVTGDQKGAGTDANVSMTIYGSNGDSGKRALQQKFRNLFERGRTDRFLLEMLDLGELQRVRVEHDSTSSSCGWLLERVEVTNTANGVTTVFLCGKWLDTAKADGQIQRVLYPKY
;
A
#
# COMPACT_ATOMS: atom_id res chain seq x y z
N MET A 1 -8.27 -4.39 27.93
CA MET A 1 -9.21 -4.09 26.85
C MET A 1 -8.49 -4.52 25.59
N PHE A 2 -8.84 -5.69 25.08
CA PHE A 2 -8.12 -6.34 23.98
C PHE A 2 -8.30 -5.50 22.72
N ALA A 3 -7.20 -4.97 22.19
CA ALA A 3 -7.15 -4.61 20.78
C ALA A 3 -6.99 -5.96 20.07
N GLU A 4 -8.06 -6.47 19.48
CA GLU A 4 -7.92 -7.52 18.47
C GLU A 4 -7.11 -6.91 17.34
N SER A 5 -5.85 -7.35 17.24
CA SER A 5 -5.11 -7.30 16.00
C SER A 5 -6.03 -7.88 14.92
N CYS A 6 -6.43 -7.04 13.97
CA CYS A 6 -7.15 -7.47 12.78
C CYS A 6 -6.30 -8.56 12.13
N PHE A 7 -6.64 -9.83 12.35
CA PHE A 7 -6.00 -10.93 11.64
C PHE A 7 -6.37 -10.70 10.17
N LEU A 8 -5.40 -10.24 9.38
CA LEU A 8 -5.51 -10.31 7.92
C LEU A 8 -5.78 -11.78 7.61
N PHE A 9 -6.96 -12.06 7.08
CA PHE A 9 -7.29 -13.40 6.62
C PHE A 9 -6.33 -13.72 5.49
N GLN A 10 -5.42 -14.65 5.75
CA GLN A 10 -4.54 -15.16 4.71
C GLN A 10 -5.35 -16.08 3.79
N ILE A 11 -5.21 -15.85 2.49
CA ILE A 11 -5.82 -16.60 1.42
C ILE A 11 -4.73 -17.41 0.74
N ILE A 12 -5.03 -18.68 0.50
CA ILE A 12 -4.16 -19.56 -0.28
C ILE A 12 -4.48 -19.34 -1.76
N TYR A 13 -3.46 -18.91 -2.50
CA TYR A 13 -3.49 -18.88 -3.96
C TYR A 13 -2.68 -20.05 -4.51
N GLU A 14 -3.29 -20.82 -5.40
CA GLU A 14 -2.55 -21.74 -6.25
C GLU A 14 -1.99 -20.94 -7.43
N VAL A 15 -0.66 -20.90 -7.53
CA VAL A 15 0.07 -20.13 -8.54
C VAL A 15 0.75 -21.10 -9.48
N THR A 16 0.37 -21.07 -10.75
CA THR A 16 0.99 -21.87 -11.81
C THR A 16 1.80 -20.96 -12.72
N VAL A 17 3.10 -21.21 -12.79
CA VAL A 17 4.03 -20.49 -13.67
C VAL A 17 4.30 -21.35 -14.90
N VAL A 18 4.08 -20.79 -16.09
CA VAL A 18 4.29 -21.48 -17.37
C VAL A 18 5.55 -20.92 -18.04
N THR A 19 6.53 -21.79 -18.26
CA THR A 19 7.73 -21.46 -19.04
C THR A 19 7.50 -21.82 -20.50
N GLY A 20 7.76 -20.89 -21.42
CA GLY A 20 7.42 -21.11 -22.83
C GLY A 20 8.19 -22.26 -23.49
N ASP A 21 7.60 -22.86 -24.52
CA ASP A 21 8.21 -23.95 -25.28
C ASP A 21 9.09 -23.44 -26.43
N VAL A 22 10.08 -22.61 -26.11
CA VAL A 22 11.10 -22.15 -27.07
C VAL A 22 12.50 -22.61 -26.68
N GLN A 23 13.41 -22.67 -27.66
CA GLN A 23 14.78 -23.14 -27.41
C GLN A 23 15.46 -22.32 -26.30
N ASN A 24 15.98 -23.02 -25.29
CA ASN A 24 16.65 -22.42 -24.12
C ASN A 24 15.75 -21.48 -23.29
N ALA A 25 14.43 -21.76 -23.23
CA ALA A 25 13.47 -20.99 -22.45
C ALA A 25 13.64 -21.16 -20.93
N GLY A 26 14.06 -22.34 -20.48
CA GLY A 26 14.19 -22.67 -19.06
C GLY A 26 15.32 -21.92 -18.36
N THR A 27 15.19 -21.76 -17.04
CA THR A 27 16.12 -20.94 -16.24
C THR A 27 16.50 -21.55 -14.91
N ASP A 28 17.75 -21.34 -14.48
CA ASP A 28 18.21 -21.66 -13.13
C ASP A 28 18.30 -20.42 -12.20
N THR A 29 17.85 -19.26 -12.67
CA THR A 29 17.78 -18.00 -11.91
C THR A 29 16.80 -18.08 -10.74
N GLN A 30 16.92 -17.18 -9.76
CA GLN A 30 15.90 -17.00 -8.72
C GLN A 30 14.79 -16.08 -9.24
N ILE A 31 13.54 -16.45 -9.00
CA ILE A 31 12.34 -15.76 -9.48
C ILE A 31 11.56 -15.22 -8.29
N TYR A 32 11.19 -13.94 -8.37
CA TYR A 32 10.50 -13.20 -7.33
C TYR A 32 9.20 -12.63 -7.87
N LEU A 33 8.13 -12.72 -7.09
CA LEU A 33 6.82 -12.15 -7.40
C LEU A 33 6.44 -11.07 -6.39
N SER A 34 5.86 -9.97 -6.86
CA SER A 34 5.08 -9.05 -6.04
C SER A 34 3.69 -8.93 -6.64
N VAL A 35 2.66 -9.23 -5.84
CA VAL A 35 1.26 -9.23 -6.28
C VAL A 35 0.58 -7.98 -5.75
N PHE A 36 -0.16 -7.29 -6.61
CA PHE A 36 -0.88 -6.07 -6.28
C PHE A 36 -2.37 -6.29 -6.56
N GLY A 37 -3.20 -5.94 -5.60
CA GLY A 37 -4.65 -5.97 -5.74
C GLY A 37 -5.31 -4.76 -5.09
N ALA A 38 -6.64 -4.66 -5.20
CA ALA A 38 -7.37 -3.48 -4.76
C ALA A 38 -7.28 -3.24 -3.24
N ASN A 39 -7.05 -4.30 -2.46
CA ASN A 39 -7.02 -4.23 -0.99
C ASN A 39 -5.59 -4.25 -0.41
N GLY A 40 -4.56 -4.30 -1.24
CA GLY A 40 -3.18 -4.26 -0.79
C GLY A 40 -2.19 -4.88 -1.77
N ASN A 41 -0.96 -5.08 -1.31
CA ASN A 41 0.09 -5.70 -2.10
C ASN A 41 0.98 -6.58 -1.22
N THR A 42 1.62 -7.56 -1.83
CA THR A 42 2.60 -8.40 -1.16
C THR A 42 3.98 -7.73 -1.15
N GLU A 43 4.87 -8.23 -0.30
CA GLU A 43 6.31 -8.06 -0.49
C GLU A 43 6.82 -8.91 -1.67
N GLU A 44 8.12 -8.85 -1.96
CA GLU A 44 8.75 -9.80 -2.89
C GLU A 44 8.75 -11.22 -2.30
N ILE A 45 8.05 -12.12 -2.97
CA ILE A 45 7.96 -13.54 -2.65
C ILE A 45 8.92 -14.30 -3.57
N LEU A 46 9.92 -14.96 -2.99
CA LEU A 46 10.80 -15.86 -3.72
C LEU A 46 10.06 -17.16 -4.02
N LEU A 47 9.95 -17.52 -5.30
CA LEU A 47 9.40 -18.82 -5.68
C LEU A 47 10.41 -19.93 -5.39
N GLU A 48 9.94 -20.97 -4.70
CA GLU A 48 10.81 -22.08 -4.30
C GLU A 48 11.35 -22.83 -5.51
N LYS A 49 12.68 -22.90 -5.62
CA LYS A 49 13.34 -23.66 -6.67
C LYS A 49 13.70 -25.06 -6.16
N LYS A 50 12.73 -25.98 -6.13
CA LYS A 50 12.93 -27.40 -5.76
C LYS A 50 12.96 -28.27 -7.02
N ALA A 51 14.02 -29.06 -7.22
CA ALA A 51 14.23 -29.92 -8.39
C ALA A 51 14.30 -29.14 -9.72
N ASP A 52 13.91 -29.77 -10.82
CA ASP A 52 13.95 -29.22 -12.19
C ASP A 52 12.74 -28.33 -12.49
N ARG A 53 12.51 -27.28 -11.69
CA ARG A 53 11.45 -26.28 -11.96
C ARG A 53 11.93 -25.24 -12.97
N PHE A 54 10.97 -24.68 -13.70
CA PHE A 54 11.12 -23.63 -14.70
C PHE A 54 11.94 -24.07 -15.91
N GLU A 55 11.76 -25.32 -16.32
CA GLU A 55 12.30 -25.84 -17.57
C GLU A 55 11.41 -25.49 -18.76
N ARG A 56 11.99 -25.60 -19.95
CA ARG A 56 11.29 -25.30 -21.21
C ARG A 56 9.98 -26.10 -21.31
N GLY A 57 8.88 -25.39 -21.59
CA GLY A 57 7.55 -25.99 -21.79
C GLY A 57 6.91 -26.55 -20.52
N GLN A 58 7.46 -26.26 -19.34
CA GLN A 58 6.98 -26.77 -18.07
C GLN A 58 5.96 -25.83 -17.42
N GLU A 59 5.03 -26.44 -16.69
CA GLU A 59 4.15 -25.76 -15.74
C GLU A 59 4.59 -26.12 -14.32
N ASP A 60 4.81 -25.10 -13.50
CA ASP A 60 5.25 -25.26 -12.11
C ASP A 60 4.25 -24.60 -11.16
N THR A 61 3.67 -25.39 -10.26
CA THR A 61 2.62 -24.93 -9.33
C THR A 61 3.14 -24.77 -7.90
N PHE A 62 2.64 -23.73 -7.23
CA PHE A 62 2.99 -23.31 -5.87
C PHE A 62 1.72 -22.94 -5.10
N ASN A 63 1.71 -23.16 -3.79
CA ASN A 63 0.71 -22.54 -2.92
C ASN A 63 1.35 -21.34 -2.24
N LEU A 64 0.79 -20.16 -2.48
CA LEU A 64 1.19 -18.93 -1.80
C LEU A 64 0.11 -18.55 -0.79
N GLU A 65 0.49 -18.43 0.46
CA GLU A 65 -0.35 -17.89 1.53
C GLU A 65 -0.06 -16.40 1.64
N ILE A 66 -1.01 -15.57 1.18
CA ILE A 66 -0.89 -14.11 1.14
C ILE A 66 -2.13 -13.47 1.73
N ASP A 67 -2.04 -12.21 2.17
CA ASP A 67 -3.21 -11.49 2.68
C ASP A 67 -4.30 -11.36 1.59
N ASP A 68 -5.56 -11.23 2.01
CA ASP A 68 -6.69 -10.98 1.11
C ASP A 68 -6.56 -9.59 0.43
N ILE A 69 -5.84 -9.56 -0.69
CA ILE A 69 -5.58 -8.37 -1.50
C ILE A 69 -6.50 -8.26 -2.72
N ALA A 70 -7.43 -9.21 -2.91
CA ALA A 70 -8.31 -9.26 -4.07
C ALA A 70 -9.20 -8.01 -4.21
N PRO A 71 -9.71 -7.69 -5.42
CA PRO A 71 -9.37 -8.29 -6.71
C PRO A 71 -7.92 -8.02 -7.11
N LEU A 72 -7.26 -8.99 -7.74
CA LEU A 72 -5.89 -8.82 -8.23
C LEU A 72 -5.86 -7.84 -9.41
N LYS A 73 -4.89 -6.94 -9.42
CA LYS A 73 -4.76 -5.86 -10.40
C LYS A 73 -3.57 -6.07 -11.32
N LYS A 74 -2.40 -6.33 -10.74
CA LYS A 74 -1.18 -6.59 -11.50
C LYS A 74 -0.21 -7.47 -10.71
N ILE A 75 0.76 -8.02 -11.42
CA ILE A 75 1.90 -8.72 -10.83
C ILE A 75 3.21 -8.13 -11.36
N ARG A 76 4.21 -8.03 -10.49
CA ARG A 76 5.59 -7.75 -10.87
C ARG A 76 6.40 -9.04 -10.75
N VAL A 77 7.10 -9.40 -11.82
CA VAL A 77 7.99 -10.56 -11.85
C VAL A 77 9.42 -10.08 -12.00
N ARG A 78 10.31 -10.51 -11.10
CA ARG A 78 11.75 -10.20 -11.16
C ARG A 78 12.57 -11.48 -11.17
N ILE A 79 13.65 -11.47 -11.96
CA ILE A 79 14.75 -12.42 -11.83
C ILE A 79 16.02 -11.77 -11.29
N ASP A 80 16.83 -12.50 -10.52
CA ASP A 80 18.15 -12.01 -10.10
C ASP A 80 19.22 -12.15 -11.19
N GLY A 81 18.99 -13.07 -12.14
CA GLY A 81 19.89 -13.41 -13.23
C GLY A 81 21.15 -14.12 -12.74
N SER A 82 21.03 -14.85 -11.63
CA SER A 82 22.04 -15.80 -11.17
C SER A 82 21.94 -17.12 -11.95
N GLY A 83 22.84 -18.06 -11.64
CA GLY A 83 22.87 -19.37 -12.29
C GLY A 83 23.57 -19.39 -13.65
N SER A 84 23.62 -20.57 -14.26
CA SER A 84 24.24 -20.87 -15.56
C SER A 84 23.33 -20.61 -16.76
N ARG A 85 22.01 -20.54 -16.54
CA ARG A 85 20.94 -20.25 -17.50
C ARG A 85 20.09 -19.07 -17.00
N PRO A 86 20.65 -17.84 -16.95
CA PRO A 86 19.99 -16.69 -16.33
C PRO A 86 18.87 -16.07 -17.17
N ASP A 87 18.67 -16.55 -18.40
CA ASP A 87 17.65 -16.06 -19.32
C ASP A 87 16.41 -16.94 -19.21
N TRP A 88 15.24 -16.31 -19.12
CA TRP A 88 13.98 -17.02 -18.98
C TRP A 88 12.96 -16.53 -20.00
N PHE A 89 12.27 -17.46 -20.66
CA PHE A 89 11.10 -17.13 -21.45
C PHE A 89 9.86 -17.43 -20.61
N LEU A 90 9.29 -16.38 -20.01
CA LEU A 90 8.05 -16.48 -19.27
C LEU A 90 6.89 -16.38 -20.26
N ASP A 91 6.06 -17.43 -20.28
CA ASP A 91 4.83 -17.46 -21.06
C ASP A 91 3.73 -16.71 -20.30
N LYS A 92 3.25 -17.30 -19.19
CA LYS A 92 2.22 -16.71 -18.33
C LYS A 92 2.31 -17.19 -16.88
N ILE A 93 1.64 -16.48 -15.99
CA ILE A 93 1.38 -16.88 -14.61
C ILE A 93 -0.13 -16.94 -14.42
N ILE A 94 -0.63 -17.98 -13.76
CA ILE A 94 -2.03 -18.16 -13.43
C ILE A 94 -2.13 -18.20 -11.91
N MET A 95 -2.98 -17.36 -11.33
CA MET A 95 -3.26 -17.36 -9.89
C MET A 95 -4.74 -17.69 -9.66
N ARG A 96 -5.00 -18.76 -8.89
CA ARG A 96 -6.35 -19.18 -8.52
C ARG A 96 -6.57 -18.99 -7.02
N ASN A 97 -7.56 -18.19 -6.66
CA ASN A 97 -7.99 -18.03 -5.28
C ASN A 97 -8.70 -19.31 -4.81
N GLN A 98 -8.16 -20.02 -3.84
CA GLN A 98 -8.71 -21.31 -3.39
C GLN A 98 -10.01 -21.18 -2.56
N VAL A 99 -10.44 -19.95 -2.24
CA VAL A 99 -11.68 -19.68 -1.52
C VAL A 99 -12.79 -19.27 -2.49
N THR A 100 -12.51 -18.31 -3.37
CA THR A 100 -13.52 -17.77 -4.31
C THR A 100 -13.55 -18.52 -5.65
N GLU A 101 -12.54 -19.34 -5.92
CA GLU A 101 -12.32 -20.03 -7.21
C GLU A 101 -12.05 -19.09 -8.40
N GLU A 102 -11.89 -17.78 -8.14
CA GLU A 102 -11.53 -16.78 -9.14
C GLU A 102 -10.12 -17.06 -9.69
N VAL A 103 -9.97 -16.94 -11.01
CA VAL A 103 -8.71 -17.14 -11.72
C VAL A 103 -8.25 -15.85 -12.36
N SER A 104 -7.04 -15.41 -12.03
CA SER A 104 -6.35 -14.30 -12.67
C SER A 104 -5.21 -14.81 -13.54
N VAL A 105 -5.16 -14.38 -14.81
CA VAL A 105 -4.11 -14.75 -15.76
C VAL A 105 -3.22 -13.54 -16.06
N PHE A 106 -1.91 -13.75 -16.05
CA PHE A 106 -0.90 -12.72 -16.31
C PHE A 106 0.01 -13.19 -17.45
N THR A 107 -0.16 -12.64 -18.65
CA THR A 107 0.55 -13.09 -19.86
C THR A 107 1.73 -12.19 -20.20
N TYR A 108 2.91 -12.78 -20.49
CA TYR A 108 4.11 -12.04 -20.88
C TYR A 108 4.65 -12.46 -22.26
N GLU A 109 4.66 -13.76 -22.56
CA GLU A 109 5.10 -14.34 -23.85
C GLU A 109 6.43 -13.79 -24.39
N GLN A 110 7.38 -13.49 -23.49
CA GLN A 110 8.63 -12.82 -23.84
C GLN A 110 9.81 -13.25 -22.97
N TRP A 111 11.00 -12.91 -23.44
CA TRP A 111 12.24 -13.11 -22.69
C TRP A 111 12.38 -12.09 -21.54
N LEU A 112 12.37 -12.58 -20.31
CA LEU A 112 12.84 -11.87 -19.13
C LEU A 112 14.35 -12.13 -19.02
N SER A 113 15.15 -11.26 -19.62
CA SER A 113 16.59 -11.44 -19.81
C SER A 113 17.29 -10.10 -20.06
N LYS A 114 18.59 -10.00 -19.73
CA LYS A 114 19.43 -8.84 -20.16
C LYS A 114 20.03 -9.00 -21.55
N THR A 115 20.04 -10.21 -22.10
CA THR A 115 20.75 -10.56 -23.34
C THR A 115 19.78 -10.93 -24.47
N LYS A 116 18.58 -11.41 -24.15
CA LYS A 116 17.52 -11.84 -25.08
C LYS A 116 16.29 -10.93 -25.00
N GLY A 117 15.45 -11.03 -26.03
CA GLY A 117 14.20 -10.29 -26.16
C GLY A 117 14.36 -8.79 -26.49
N PRO A 118 13.26 -8.11 -26.82
CA PRO A 118 13.28 -6.69 -27.17
C PRO A 118 13.50 -5.79 -25.96
N LYS A 119 12.92 -6.13 -24.80
CA LYS A 119 12.93 -5.27 -23.59
C LYS A 119 14.25 -5.33 -22.79
N ARG A 120 15.05 -6.38 -22.95
CA ARG A 120 16.34 -6.60 -22.24
C ARG A 120 16.27 -6.23 -20.75
N THR A 121 15.25 -6.73 -20.06
CA THR A 121 14.94 -6.44 -18.66
C THR A 121 14.90 -7.70 -17.81
N LYS A 122 15.19 -7.56 -16.52
CA LYS A 122 15.04 -8.62 -15.50
C LYS A 122 13.73 -8.49 -14.73
N ILE A 123 12.94 -7.46 -15.03
CA ILE A 123 11.69 -7.14 -14.35
C ILE A 123 10.62 -6.88 -15.41
N CYS A 124 9.44 -7.45 -15.23
CA CYS A 124 8.24 -7.09 -15.98
C CYS A 124 7.06 -6.89 -15.03
N GLU A 125 6.09 -6.09 -15.48
CA GLU A 125 4.78 -5.94 -14.83
C GLU A 125 3.70 -6.38 -15.81
N LEU A 126 2.72 -7.12 -15.31
CA LEU A 126 1.64 -7.72 -16.09
C LEU A 126 0.31 -7.38 -15.42
N ALA A 127 -0.66 -6.90 -16.18
CA ALA A 127 -2.02 -6.73 -15.69
C ALA A 127 -2.65 -8.11 -15.43
N ALA A 128 -3.52 -8.18 -14.42
CA ALA A 128 -4.40 -9.33 -14.25
C ALA A 128 -5.45 -9.31 -15.35
N VAL A 129 -5.74 -10.49 -15.91
CA VAL A 129 -6.94 -10.74 -16.72
C VAL A 129 -7.85 -11.67 -15.93
N VAL A 130 -9.07 -11.21 -15.64
CA VAL A 130 -10.10 -11.96 -14.90
C VAL A 130 -11.36 -11.96 -15.76
N ASP A 131 -11.94 -13.14 -16.01
CA ASP A 131 -13.13 -13.29 -16.87
C ASP A 131 -13.01 -12.57 -18.24
N GLU A 132 -11.83 -12.68 -18.86
CA GLU A 132 -11.47 -12.03 -20.14
C GLU A 132 -11.35 -10.49 -20.10
N GLU A 133 -11.48 -9.87 -18.93
CA GLU A 133 -11.29 -8.43 -18.72
C GLU A 133 -9.91 -8.10 -18.14
N GLU A 134 -9.22 -7.14 -18.74
CA GLU A 134 -7.95 -6.64 -18.24
C GLU A 134 -8.18 -5.64 -17.09
N MET A 135 -7.59 -5.92 -15.93
CA MET A 135 -7.90 -5.20 -14.69
C MET A 135 -7.19 -3.85 -14.56
N VAL A 136 -6.17 -3.60 -15.38
CA VAL A 136 -5.34 -2.38 -15.38
C VAL A 136 -4.90 -2.07 -16.81
N GLU A 137 -5.21 -0.86 -17.29
CA GLU A 137 -4.82 -0.40 -18.62
C GLU A 137 -3.37 0.08 -18.68
N MET A 138 -2.81 0.13 -19.90
CA MET A 138 -1.51 0.77 -20.14
C MET A 138 -1.67 2.28 -20.30
N THR A 139 -0.68 3.03 -19.83
CA THR A 139 -0.59 4.49 -19.96
C THR A 139 0.83 4.93 -20.31
N THR A 140 0.96 6.21 -20.63
CA THR A 140 2.24 6.92 -20.66
C THR A 140 2.27 7.91 -19.51
N TYR A 141 3.26 7.76 -18.63
CA TYR A 141 3.55 8.80 -17.63
C TYR A 141 4.49 9.84 -18.20
N THR A 142 4.06 11.10 -18.21
CA THR A 142 4.92 12.25 -18.48
C THR A 142 5.28 12.94 -17.17
N ILE A 143 6.56 12.86 -16.78
CA ILE A 143 7.07 13.38 -15.52
C ILE A 143 7.81 14.68 -15.78
N GLN A 144 7.36 15.77 -15.18
CA GLN A 144 7.98 17.09 -15.25
C GLN A 144 8.62 17.42 -13.92
N VAL A 145 9.93 17.62 -13.91
CA VAL A 145 10.72 17.87 -12.71
C VAL A 145 11.19 19.32 -12.73
N LYS A 146 10.78 20.10 -11.73
CA LYS A 146 11.18 21.50 -11.58
C LYS A 146 12.28 21.61 -10.52
N THR A 147 13.47 22.01 -10.96
CA THR A 147 14.56 22.40 -10.05
C THR A 147 14.38 23.86 -9.65
N SER A 148 14.52 24.16 -8.36
CA SER A 148 14.25 25.51 -7.81
C SER A 148 15.22 26.58 -8.34
N ASP A 149 14.85 27.85 -8.17
CA ASP A 149 15.70 29.00 -8.47
C ASP A 149 16.57 29.44 -7.26
N VAL A 150 17.01 28.48 -6.44
CA VAL A 150 17.92 28.71 -5.32
C VAL A 150 19.38 28.60 -5.80
N GLY A 151 20.30 29.36 -5.20
CA GLY A 151 21.73 29.29 -5.53
C GLY A 151 22.28 27.88 -5.29
N GLY A 152 22.89 27.27 -6.31
CA GLY A 152 23.44 25.90 -6.22
C GLY A 152 22.40 24.79 -6.27
N ALA A 153 21.17 25.07 -6.72
CA ALA A 153 20.08 24.10 -6.74
C ALA A 153 20.26 22.94 -7.74
N GLY A 154 21.15 23.06 -8.74
CA GLY A 154 21.30 22.05 -9.79
C GLY A 154 22.13 20.84 -9.37
N THR A 155 21.92 19.69 -10.02
CA THR A 155 22.62 18.43 -9.68
C THR A 155 23.19 17.69 -10.88
N ASP A 156 24.38 17.13 -10.71
CA ASP A 156 25.03 16.20 -11.65
C ASP A 156 24.73 14.73 -11.33
N ALA A 157 24.01 14.45 -10.25
CA ALA A 157 23.75 13.09 -9.80
C ALA A 157 22.70 12.40 -10.68
N ASN A 158 22.72 11.06 -10.70
CA ASN A 158 21.65 10.32 -11.36
C ASN A 158 20.40 10.36 -10.48
N VAL A 159 19.29 10.83 -11.04
CA VAL A 159 18.00 10.95 -10.34
C VAL A 159 17.08 9.77 -10.69
N PHE A 160 16.38 9.27 -9.67
CA PHE A 160 15.46 8.16 -9.74
C PHE A 160 14.17 8.49 -8.98
N LEU A 161 13.08 7.85 -9.36
CA LEU A 161 11.83 7.92 -8.60
C LEU A 161 11.05 6.61 -8.61
N ILE A 162 10.06 6.52 -7.73
CA ILE A 162 8.98 5.52 -7.73
C ILE A 162 7.67 6.30 -7.58
N LEU A 163 6.69 5.99 -8.44
CA LEU A 163 5.32 6.46 -8.29
C LEU A 163 4.51 5.42 -7.53
N PHE A 164 3.60 5.86 -6.67
CA PHE A 164 2.68 5.00 -5.93
C PHE A 164 1.24 5.47 -6.19
N GLY A 165 0.35 4.52 -6.45
CA GLY A 165 -1.07 4.77 -6.73
C GLY A 165 -1.96 3.62 -6.28
N GLU A 166 -3.24 3.68 -6.67
CA GLU A 166 -4.25 2.66 -6.37
C GLU A 166 -3.84 1.24 -6.79
N ASN A 167 -3.23 1.11 -7.98
CA ASN A 167 -2.84 -0.19 -8.54
C ASN A 167 -1.38 -0.57 -8.22
N GLY A 168 -0.80 -0.05 -7.13
CA GLY A 168 0.55 -0.38 -6.66
C GLY A 168 1.59 0.70 -7.00
N ASP A 169 2.82 0.28 -7.33
CA ASP A 169 3.94 1.19 -7.62
C ASP A 169 4.59 0.91 -8.99
N THR A 170 5.36 1.86 -9.54
CA THR A 170 6.06 1.67 -10.83
C THR A 170 7.42 0.96 -10.72
N GLY A 171 7.88 0.70 -9.51
CA GLY A 171 9.26 0.34 -9.26
C GLY A 171 10.19 1.51 -9.57
N THR A 172 11.50 1.26 -9.58
CA THR A 172 12.48 2.33 -9.80
C THR A 172 12.50 2.79 -11.26
N MET A 173 12.14 4.05 -11.48
CA MET A 173 12.22 4.75 -12.75
C MET A 173 13.45 5.67 -12.76
N ALA A 174 14.35 5.48 -13.71
CA ALA A 174 15.55 6.31 -13.83
C ALA A 174 15.31 7.48 -14.80
N LEU A 175 15.50 8.72 -14.32
CA LEU A 175 15.27 9.95 -15.10
C LEU A 175 16.47 10.28 -16.00
N LYS A 176 16.69 9.45 -17.03
CA LYS A 176 17.91 9.50 -17.85
C LYS A 176 17.79 10.39 -19.09
N THR A 177 16.69 10.25 -19.82
CA THR A 177 16.51 10.83 -21.15
C THR A 177 15.42 11.89 -21.10
N SER A 178 15.79 13.14 -21.35
CA SER A 178 14.87 14.27 -21.51
C SER A 178 15.23 15.05 -22.78
N GLY A 179 14.43 16.07 -23.10
CA GLY A 179 14.75 17.03 -24.17
C GLY A 179 15.95 17.93 -23.86
N ASN A 180 16.39 18.01 -22.60
CA ASN A 180 17.55 18.78 -22.18
C ASN A 180 18.79 17.89 -22.13
N THR A 181 19.91 18.37 -22.68
CA THR A 181 21.18 17.63 -22.66
C THR A 181 21.78 17.58 -21.25
N ASN A 182 21.80 18.73 -20.57
CA ASN A 182 22.13 18.83 -19.17
C ASN A 182 20.84 18.97 -18.35
N LYS A 183 20.59 18.04 -17.43
CA LYS A 183 19.32 17.90 -16.71
C LYS A 183 19.44 18.46 -15.31
N PHE A 184 18.32 18.84 -14.72
CA PHE A 184 18.21 19.25 -13.31
C PHE A 184 19.06 20.48 -12.98
N GLU A 185 19.19 21.41 -13.91
CA GLU A 185 19.87 22.68 -13.65
C GLU A 185 18.97 23.64 -12.87
N ARG A 186 19.57 24.59 -12.15
CA ARG A 186 18.83 25.63 -11.43
C ARG A 186 17.77 26.27 -12.34
N LYS A 187 16.54 26.44 -11.82
CA LYS A 187 15.37 27.01 -12.53
C LYS A 187 14.86 26.17 -13.70
N GLN A 188 15.52 25.06 -14.05
CA GLN A 188 15.15 24.25 -15.21
C GLN A 188 13.91 23.39 -14.93
N LEU A 189 13.14 23.17 -15.99
CA LEU A 189 12.09 22.15 -16.06
C LEU A 189 12.58 21.04 -16.99
N ASP A 190 12.62 19.82 -16.49
CA ASP A 190 12.99 18.62 -17.24
C ASP A 190 11.79 17.70 -17.43
N VAL A 191 11.60 17.19 -18.64
CA VAL A 191 10.46 16.34 -18.99
C VAL A 191 10.94 14.95 -19.39
N PHE A 192 10.38 13.93 -18.75
CA PHE A 192 10.67 12.52 -18.99
C PHE A 192 9.39 11.79 -19.37
N ARG A 193 9.44 10.92 -20.39
CA ARG A 193 8.29 10.14 -20.85
C ARG A 193 8.55 8.65 -20.62
N PHE A 194 7.60 7.98 -19.99
CA PHE A 194 7.62 6.55 -19.72
C PHE A 194 6.39 5.91 -20.36
N PRO A 195 6.48 5.48 -21.63
CA PRO A 195 5.40 4.76 -22.30
C PRO A 195 5.31 3.31 -21.81
N ASP A 196 4.20 2.67 -22.12
CA ASP A 196 3.95 1.24 -21.87
C ASP A 196 4.07 0.83 -20.38
N VAL A 197 3.55 1.69 -19.49
CA VAL A 197 3.48 1.45 -18.05
C VAL A 197 2.03 1.15 -17.66
N LEU A 198 1.80 0.18 -16.78
CA LEU A 198 0.46 -0.06 -16.23
C LEU A 198 0.00 1.15 -15.41
N SER A 199 -1.19 1.67 -15.70
CA SER A 199 -1.75 2.81 -14.98
C SER A 199 -1.92 2.46 -13.50
N LEU A 200 -1.38 3.32 -12.65
CA LEU A 200 -1.52 3.21 -11.21
C LEU A 200 -2.88 3.73 -10.70
N GLY A 201 -3.77 4.24 -11.56
CA GLY A 201 -4.98 4.94 -11.14
C GLY A 201 -4.64 6.28 -10.51
N GLU A 202 -5.42 6.70 -9.50
CA GLU A 202 -5.05 7.88 -8.71
C GLU A 202 -3.68 7.70 -8.04
N LEU A 203 -2.85 8.75 -8.03
CA LEU A 203 -1.52 8.71 -7.40
C LEU A 203 -1.57 9.23 -5.96
N SER A 204 -0.92 8.51 -5.04
CA SER A 204 -0.89 8.85 -3.61
C SER A 204 0.38 9.58 -3.20
N LYS A 205 1.53 9.05 -3.60
CA LYS A 205 2.84 9.59 -3.23
C LYS A 205 3.87 9.31 -4.30
N LEU A 206 4.98 10.03 -4.21
CA LEU A 206 6.15 9.88 -5.04
C LEU A 206 7.38 9.81 -4.15
N ARG A 207 8.26 8.83 -4.40
CA ARG A 207 9.58 8.75 -3.77
C ARG A 207 10.63 9.15 -4.79
N VAL A 208 11.43 10.16 -4.50
CA VAL A 208 12.50 10.66 -5.39
C VAL A 208 13.83 10.67 -4.65
N TRP A 209 14.91 10.27 -5.33
CA TRP A 209 16.27 10.32 -4.79
C TRP A 209 17.31 10.46 -5.87
N HIS A 210 18.55 10.68 -5.47
CA HIS A 210 19.71 10.64 -6.35
C HIS A 210 20.84 9.76 -5.78
N ASP A 211 21.80 9.36 -6.62
CA ASP A 211 22.91 8.48 -6.20
C ASP A 211 24.10 9.21 -5.58
N ASN A 212 24.00 10.53 -5.40
CA ASN A 212 25.04 11.40 -4.85
C ASN A 212 26.39 11.30 -5.61
N LYS A 213 26.38 10.97 -6.90
CA LYS A 213 27.58 10.99 -7.76
C LYS A 213 27.70 12.32 -8.51
N GLY A 214 28.86 12.51 -9.14
CA GLY A 214 29.15 13.75 -9.88
C GLY A 214 29.81 14.83 -9.01
N PRO A 215 30.26 15.93 -9.64
CA PRO A 215 30.98 17.00 -8.93
C PRO A 215 30.07 17.88 -8.05
N ALA A 216 28.82 18.13 -8.45
CA ALA A 216 27.83 18.82 -7.62
C ALA A 216 26.57 17.94 -7.43
N PRO A 217 26.57 17.00 -6.48
CA PRO A 217 25.46 16.07 -6.31
C PRO A 217 24.25 16.65 -5.57
N GLY A 218 24.41 17.73 -4.80
CA GLY A 218 23.32 18.33 -4.04
C GLY A 218 22.27 18.92 -4.95
N TRP A 219 21.00 18.77 -4.61
CA TRP A 219 19.89 19.19 -5.47
C TRP A 219 18.82 19.91 -4.65
N HIS A 220 18.27 21.01 -5.16
CA HIS A 220 17.07 21.60 -4.57
C HIS A 220 15.88 21.42 -5.51
N LEU A 221 14.96 20.54 -5.11
CA LEU A 221 13.78 20.20 -5.89
C LEU A 221 12.61 21.11 -5.48
N GLU A 222 11.97 21.76 -6.45
CA GLU A 222 10.80 22.61 -6.24
C GLU A 222 9.53 21.75 -6.17
N PHE A 223 9.22 21.04 -7.25
CA PHE A 223 8.09 20.13 -7.37
C PHE A 223 8.29 19.14 -8.52
N ILE A 224 7.47 18.09 -8.52
CA ILE A 224 7.33 17.16 -9.65
C ILE A 224 5.85 17.11 -10.05
N ASP A 225 5.57 17.26 -11.33
CA ASP A 225 4.26 16.93 -11.90
C ASP A 225 4.32 15.61 -12.63
N VAL A 226 3.27 14.82 -12.51
CA VAL A 226 3.11 13.55 -13.21
C VAL A 226 1.80 13.59 -13.97
N LYS A 227 1.86 13.58 -15.30
CA LYS A 227 0.68 13.42 -16.15
C LYS A 227 0.48 11.94 -16.48
N ASP A 228 -0.67 11.40 -16.13
CA ASP A 228 -1.18 10.13 -16.66
C ASP A 228 -1.93 10.43 -17.97
N GLU A 229 -1.42 9.96 -19.12
CA GLU A 229 -2.02 10.27 -20.41
C GLU A 229 -3.32 9.50 -20.69
N ALA A 230 -3.53 8.33 -20.07
CA ALA A 230 -4.77 7.57 -20.21
C ALA A 230 -5.94 8.22 -19.44
N MET A 231 -5.66 8.74 -18.24
CA MET A 231 -6.65 9.44 -17.40
C MET A 231 -6.82 10.92 -17.78
N ASP A 232 -5.92 11.47 -18.60
CA ASP A 232 -5.76 12.92 -18.85
C ASP A 232 -5.66 13.76 -17.56
N GLU A 233 -5.05 13.18 -16.51
CA GLU A 233 -4.92 13.80 -15.20
C GLU A 233 -3.47 14.17 -14.91
N THR A 234 -3.26 15.29 -14.20
CA THR A 234 -1.93 15.73 -13.76
C THR A 234 -1.88 15.81 -12.24
N PHE A 235 -0.97 15.05 -11.65
CA PHE A 235 -0.73 14.95 -10.22
C PHE A 235 0.47 15.80 -9.81
N ARG A 236 0.30 16.69 -8.83
CA ARG A 236 1.39 17.55 -8.33
C ARG A 236 1.96 17.05 -7.01
N PHE A 237 3.29 16.97 -6.96
CA PHE A 237 4.08 16.59 -5.79
C PHE A 237 5.01 17.75 -5.39
N PRO A 238 4.59 18.65 -4.48
CA PRO A 238 5.45 19.73 -4.00
C PRO A 238 6.59 19.18 -3.15
N CYS A 239 7.77 19.80 -3.22
CA CYS A 239 8.93 19.44 -2.41
C CYS A 239 9.50 20.66 -1.69
N ASP A 240 10.05 21.63 -2.44
CA ASP A 240 10.77 22.82 -1.97
C ASP A 240 11.82 22.54 -0.88
N ARG A 241 12.65 21.51 -1.10
CA ARG A 241 13.64 21.03 -0.13
C ARG A 241 14.94 20.62 -0.82
N TRP A 242 16.04 20.63 -0.07
CA TRP A 242 17.29 20.06 -0.53
C TRP A 242 17.24 18.53 -0.48
N LEU A 243 17.86 17.86 -1.45
CA LEU A 243 18.29 16.48 -1.44
C LEU A 243 19.81 16.51 -1.53
N ALA A 244 20.48 16.54 -0.39
CA ALA A 244 21.93 16.73 -0.32
C ALA A 244 22.48 16.31 1.05
N LYS A 245 23.67 15.70 1.07
CA LYS A 245 24.33 15.30 2.33
C LYS A 245 24.87 16.48 3.16
N ASN A 246 25.18 17.59 2.50
CA ASN A 246 25.79 18.77 3.13
C ASN A 246 24.78 19.87 3.48
N GLU A 247 23.59 19.88 2.87
CA GLU A 247 22.52 20.85 3.13
C GLU A 247 21.39 20.23 3.97
N ASP A 248 20.56 21.10 4.55
CA ASP A 248 19.27 20.74 5.15
C ASP A 248 19.36 19.59 6.19
N ASP A 249 18.60 18.50 6.03
CA ASP A 249 18.59 17.34 6.92
C ASP A 249 19.60 16.24 6.53
N GLY A 250 20.44 16.48 5.52
CA GLY A 250 21.45 15.54 5.05
C GLY A 250 20.92 14.36 4.23
N GLN A 251 19.61 14.28 3.98
CA GLN A 251 19.01 13.19 3.20
C GLN A 251 19.06 13.50 1.70
N ILE A 252 19.17 12.43 0.91
CA ILE A 252 19.22 12.48 -0.57
C ILE A 252 17.96 11.87 -1.21
N MET A 253 16.93 11.64 -0.41
CA MET A 253 15.66 11.06 -0.79
C MET A 253 14.51 11.82 -0.13
N ARG A 254 13.42 12.01 -0.86
CA ARG A 254 12.16 12.58 -0.36
C ARG A 254 10.99 11.67 -0.71
N GLU A 255 10.02 11.63 0.19
CA GLU A 255 8.69 11.10 -0.07
C GLU A 255 7.71 12.26 -0.06
N LEU A 256 6.99 12.44 -1.15
CA LEU A 256 6.12 13.57 -1.41
C LEU A 256 4.70 13.05 -1.56
N ALA A 257 3.76 13.56 -0.77
CA ALA A 257 2.35 13.25 -0.95
C ALA A 257 1.79 13.98 -2.17
N CYS A 258 0.78 13.41 -2.81
CA CYS A 258 0.07 14.08 -3.91
C CYS A 258 -0.80 15.21 -3.34
N ALA A 259 -0.64 16.42 -3.89
CA ALA A 259 -1.39 17.60 -3.45
C ALA A 259 -2.78 17.71 -4.09
N ASN A 260 -3.14 16.83 -5.03
CA ASN A 260 -4.42 16.92 -5.77
C ASN A 260 -5.65 16.80 -4.84
N HIS A 261 -5.54 16.01 -3.77
CA HIS A 261 -6.63 15.81 -2.82
C HIS A 261 -6.69 16.88 -1.71
N ASP A 262 -5.76 17.83 -1.65
CA ASP A 262 -5.78 18.89 -0.63
C ASP A 262 -6.97 19.85 -0.83
N PHE A 263 -7.56 19.89 -2.03
CA PHE A 263 -8.66 20.79 -2.39
C PHE A 263 -10.08 20.27 -2.10
N LEU A 264 -10.25 19.02 -1.62
CA LEU A 264 -11.56 18.55 -1.16
C LEU A 264 -11.95 19.32 0.12
N ASP A 265 -12.83 20.30 -0.03
CA ASP A 265 -13.44 21.03 1.08
C ASP A 265 -14.36 20.08 1.84
N LEU A 266 -13.83 19.42 2.88
CA LEU A 266 -14.59 18.54 3.73
C LEU A 266 -15.62 19.38 4.48
N THR A 267 -16.81 19.48 3.91
CA THR A 267 -17.88 20.20 4.59
C THR A 267 -18.28 19.42 5.83
N ASP A 268 -18.80 20.11 6.84
CA ASP A 268 -19.36 19.46 8.03
C ASP A 268 -20.48 18.47 7.69
N LYS A 269 -21.01 18.49 6.46
CA LYS A 269 -22.02 17.58 5.95
C LYS A 269 -21.45 16.65 4.87
N THR A 270 -21.88 15.41 4.89
CA THR A 270 -21.59 14.45 3.83
C THR A 270 -22.86 13.67 3.47
N LYS A 271 -22.82 13.00 2.33
CA LYS A 271 -23.80 11.99 1.96
C LYS A 271 -23.30 10.63 2.40
N TYR A 272 -24.21 9.84 2.96
CA TYR A 272 -24.01 8.43 3.22
C TYR A 272 -24.89 7.64 2.26
N GLU A 273 -24.27 6.75 1.51
CA GLU A 273 -24.97 5.68 0.80
C GLU A 273 -25.08 4.47 1.73
N ILE A 274 -26.26 3.89 1.86
CA ILE A 274 -26.56 2.75 2.73
C ILE A 274 -27.11 1.65 1.84
N ALA A 275 -26.32 0.59 1.65
CA ALA A 275 -26.72 -0.62 0.96
C ALA A 275 -27.11 -1.69 1.98
N THR A 276 -28.32 -2.22 1.88
CA THR A 276 -28.83 -3.28 2.77
C THR A 276 -29.09 -4.55 1.99
N THR A 277 -28.53 -5.67 2.41
CA THR A 277 -28.77 -6.99 1.83
C THR A 277 -29.76 -7.77 2.69
N THR A 278 -30.87 -8.17 2.09
CA THR A 278 -31.88 -9.02 2.74
C THR A 278 -31.48 -10.48 2.57
N ALA A 279 -31.61 -11.29 3.62
CA ALA A 279 -31.23 -12.69 3.59
C ALA A 279 -31.99 -13.48 2.50
N ASP A 280 -31.38 -14.53 1.96
CA ASP A 280 -31.99 -15.41 0.95
C ASP A 280 -32.85 -16.53 1.59
N ALA A 281 -33.55 -16.22 2.69
CA ALA A 281 -34.51 -17.12 3.33
C ALA A 281 -35.94 -16.83 2.84
N THR A 282 -36.80 -17.85 2.85
CA THR A 282 -38.17 -17.78 2.31
C THR A 282 -39.07 -16.73 2.95
N ASP A 283 -38.78 -16.33 4.19
CA ASP A 283 -39.53 -15.41 5.03
C ASP A 283 -38.72 -14.16 5.41
N ALA A 284 -37.58 -13.93 4.77
CA ALA A 284 -36.69 -12.81 5.07
C ALA A 284 -37.22 -11.44 4.62
N GLU A 285 -38.03 -11.41 3.55
CA GLU A 285 -38.44 -10.16 2.90
C GLU A 285 -39.45 -9.35 3.72
N THR A 286 -39.50 -8.04 3.47
CA THR A 286 -40.56 -7.19 4.03
C THR A 286 -41.20 -6.30 2.98
N LYS A 287 -42.48 -5.99 3.21
CA LYS A 287 -43.23 -4.98 2.46
C LYS A 287 -43.34 -3.68 3.23
N GLU A 288 -42.79 -3.58 4.44
CA GLU A 288 -42.87 -2.40 5.30
C GLU A 288 -41.62 -1.52 5.16
N ASN A 289 -41.54 -0.44 5.93
CA ASN A 289 -40.39 0.46 5.92
C ASN A 289 -39.35 0.01 6.94
N VAL A 290 -38.09 0.37 6.68
CA VAL A 290 -36.99 0.19 7.62
C VAL A 290 -36.45 1.57 7.96
N TRP A 291 -35.94 1.75 9.17
CA TRP A 291 -35.18 2.94 9.51
C TRP A 291 -33.83 2.57 10.11
N ILE A 292 -32.87 3.48 9.95
CA ILE A 292 -31.50 3.32 10.43
C ILE A 292 -31.02 4.61 11.08
N VAL A 293 -30.21 4.46 12.13
CA VAL A 293 -29.45 5.55 12.75
C VAL A 293 -27.99 5.13 12.77
N LEU A 294 -27.13 6.00 12.26
CA LEU A 294 -25.68 5.82 12.23
C LEU A 294 -25.05 6.44 13.48
N GLU A 295 -24.14 5.72 14.11
CA GLU A 295 -23.38 6.17 15.29
C GLU A 295 -21.89 6.06 15.01
N GLY A 296 -21.19 7.19 15.04
CA GLY A 296 -19.75 7.27 14.81
C GLY A 296 -19.04 8.15 15.83
N ARG A 297 -17.70 8.24 15.71
CA ARG A 297 -16.84 8.96 16.66
C ARG A 297 -17.17 10.44 16.82
N LYS A 298 -17.69 11.10 15.77
CA LYS A 298 -18.10 12.52 15.79
C LYS A 298 -19.59 12.71 16.15
N GLY A 299 -20.28 11.62 16.49
CA GLY A 299 -21.63 11.62 17.02
C GLY A 299 -22.61 10.79 16.20
N ARG A 300 -23.89 11.14 16.27
CA ARG A 300 -25.00 10.33 15.79
C ARG A 300 -25.83 11.04 14.71
N SER A 301 -26.34 10.29 13.73
CA SER A 301 -27.28 10.80 12.72
C SER A 301 -28.69 10.99 13.27
N LYS A 302 -29.54 11.66 12.50
CA LYS A 302 -31.00 11.51 12.67
C LYS A 302 -31.44 10.12 12.18
N GLU A 303 -32.67 9.74 12.50
CA GLU A 303 -33.32 8.57 11.92
C GLU A 303 -33.50 8.77 10.41
N PHE A 304 -32.96 7.84 9.64
CA PHE A 304 -33.12 7.76 8.20
C PHE A 304 -34.14 6.69 7.87
N VAL A 305 -35.25 7.09 7.24
CA VAL A 305 -36.29 6.17 6.82
C VAL A 305 -35.97 5.68 5.42
N MET A 306 -35.77 4.38 5.29
CA MET A 306 -35.58 3.67 4.04
C MET A 306 -36.94 3.14 3.58
N GLU A 307 -37.56 3.90 2.67
CA GLU A 307 -38.93 3.66 2.24
C GLU A 307 -39.02 2.48 1.26
N ASN A 308 -39.96 1.59 1.53
CA ASN A 308 -40.38 0.57 0.59
C ASN A 308 -41.73 0.98 -0.01
N SER A 309 -41.98 0.75 -1.29
CA SER A 309 -43.28 1.09 -1.89
C SER A 309 -43.72 0.07 -2.93
N SER A 310 -44.99 0.10 -3.31
CA SER A 310 -45.48 -0.76 -4.40
C SER A 310 -44.84 -0.43 -5.75
N LYS A 311 -44.39 0.82 -5.94
CA LYS A 311 -43.72 1.30 -7.16
C LYS A 311 -42.22 0.99 -7.18
N LYS A 312 -41.58 1.06 -6.01
CA LYS A 312 -40.17 0.72 -5.78
C LYS A 312 -40.14 -0.33 -4.68
N LYS A 313 -40.29 -1.59 -5.07
CA LYS A 313 -40.19 -2.71 -4.14
C LYS A 313 -38.75 -2.82 -3.67
N LYS A 314 -38.57 -2.82 -2.37
CA LYS A 314 -37.29 -2.91 -1.66
C LYS A 314 -37.37 -4.05 -0.64
N PHE A 315 -36.22 -4.48 -0.14
CA PHE A 315 -36.06 -5.51 0.88
C PHE A 315 -36.64 -6.86 0.46
N GLN A 316 -36.44 -7.21 -0.81
CA GLN A 316 -36.84 -8.50 -1.36
C GLN A 316 -35.80 -9.56 -0.98
N ARG A 317 -36.23 -10.82 -0.91
CA ARG A 317 -35.37 -11.96 -0.62
C ARG A 317 -34.11 -11.95 -1.51
N GLY A 318 -32.93 -12.01 -0.88
CA GLY A 318 -31.63 -12.01 -1.55
C GLY A 318 -31.25 -10.70 -2.25
N ALA A 319 -32.07 -9.64 -2.17
CA ALA A 319 -31.80 -8.37 -2.84
C ALA A 319 -30.94 -7.45 -1.97
N THR A 320 -30.04 -6.72 -2.64
CA THR A 320 -29.31 -5.58 -2.09
C THR A 320 -29.95 -4.29 -2.57
N ASP A 321 -30.32 -3.43 -1.62
CA ASP A 321 -31.02 -2.18 -1.88
C ASP A 321 -30.26 -0.98 -1.31
N THR A 322 -30.09 0.05 -2.14
CA THR A 322 -29.29 1.23 -1.81
C THR A 322 -30.16 2.47 -1.55
N PHE A 323 -29.77 3.25 -0.54
CA PHE A 323 -30.42 4.51 -0.11
C PHE A 323 -29.37 5.59 0.15
N GLU A 324 -29.67 6.85 -0.15
CA GLU A 324 -28.76 7.98 0.11
C GLU A 324 -29.35 8.96 1.12
N PHE A 325 -28.54 9.37 2.10
CA PHE A 325 -28.94 10.38 3.10
C PHE A 325 -27.81 11.36 3.39
N SER A 326 -28.15 12.65 3.44
CA SER A 326 -27.20 13.68 3.89
C SER A 326 -27.31 13.92 5.39
N CYS A 327 -26.18 13.92 6.09
CA CYS A 327 -26.08 14.43 7.46
C CYS A 327 -24.70 14.98 7.77
N LYS A 328 -24.44 15.32 9.03
CA LYS A 328 -23.10 15.73 9.44
C LYS A 328 -22.11 14.59 9.25
N ASN A 329 -20.84 14.88 8.96
CA ASN A 329 -19.80 13.85 8.96
C ASN A 329 -19.67 13.25 10.38
N LEU A 330 -19.93 11.94 10.49
CA LEU A 330 -19.95 11.21 11.76
C LEU A 330 -18.58 10.62 12.14
N GLY A 331 -17.56 10.82 11.30
CA GLY A 331 -16.27 10.13 11.42
C GLY A 331 -16.42 8.63 11.26
N ASP A 332 -15.49 7.87 11.85
CA ASP A 332 -15.53 6.42 11.84
C ASP A 332 -16.82 5.92 12.49
N LEU A 333 -17.63 5.17 11.74
CA LEU A 333 -18.86 4.57 12.25
C LEU A 333 -18.51 3.37 13.13
N ALA A 334 -19.04 3.39 14.35
CA ALA A 334 -18.83 2.34 15.35
C ALA A 334 -20.02 1.37 15.39
N SER A 335 -21.24 1.88 15.18
CA SER A 335 -22.46 1.07 15.23
C SER A 335 -23.57 1.65 14.38
N ILE A 336 -24.54 0.80 14.06
CA ILE A 336 -25.83 1.20 13.48
C ILE A 336 -26.96 0.68 14.35
N CYS A 337 -28.01 1.48 14.49
CA CYS A 337 -29.26 1.09 15.13
C CYS A 337 -30.36 1.02 14.08
N MET A 338 -31.02 -0.12 13.97
CA MET A 338 -32.01 -0.38 12.93
C MET A 338 -33.35 -0.81 13.51
N GLY A 339 -34.44 -0.38 12.88
CA GLY A 339 -35.78 -0.82 13.22
C GLY A 339 -36.64 -1.06 11.99
N HIS A 340 -37.61 -1.95 12.15
CA HIS A 340 -38.58 -2.34 11.13
C HIS A 340 -39.96 -1.79 11.53
N ALA A 341 -40.49 -0.87 10.73
CA ALA A 341 -41.64 -0.07 11.10
C ALA A 341 -42.79 -0.17 10.07
N PRO A 342 -44.06 -0.25 10.54
CA PRO A 342 -45.21 -0.36 9.66
C PRO A 342 -45.40 0.92 8.83
N LYS A 343 -45.79 0.74 7.57
CA LYS A 343 -46.22 1.81 6.68
C LYS A 343 -47.38 2.58 7.29
N ASP A 344 -47.29 3.90 7.22
CA ASP A 344 -48.34 4.85 7.64
C ASP A 344 -48.72 4.78 9.14
N GLY A 345 -47.87 4.21 10.01
CA GLY A 345 -48.16 4.13 11.45
C GLY A 345 -49.32 3.19 11.81
N LYS A 346 -49.69 2.28 10.90
CA LYS A 346 -50.74 1.27 11.14
C LYS A 346 -50.34 0.35 12.29
N LYS A 347 -51.32 -0.06 13.11
CA LYS A 347 -51.10 -1.07 14.15
C LYS A 347 -50.64 -2.38 13.51
N VAL A 348 -49.55 -2.94 14.01
CA VAL A 348 -49.05 -4.27 13.66
C VAL A 348 -50.11 -5.29 14.06
N LYS A 349 -50.68 -6.00 13.07
CA LYS A 349 -51.76 -6.98 13.29
C LYS A 349 -51.27 -8.43 13.33
N THR A 350 -50.12 -8.68 12.72
CA THR A 350 -49.51 -9.99 12.56
C THR A 350 -48.05 -9.88 12.91
N GLU A 351 -47.51 -10.85 13.65
CA GLU A 351 -46.07 -10.94 13.86
C GLU A 351 -45.38 -11.20 12.52
N SER A 352 -44.48 -10.30 12.17
CA SER A 352 -43.61 -10.42 11.00
C SER A 352 -42.26 -9.82 11.34
N PHE A 353 -41.24 -10.19 10.58
CA PHE A 353 -39.90 -9.66 10.73
C PHE A 353 -39.31 -9.35 9.35
N TRP A 354 -38.17 -8.68 9.36
CA TRP A 354 -37.30 -8.54 8.21
C TRP A 354 -35.94 -9.13 8.60
N HIS A 355 -35.39 -10.03 7.78
CA HIS A 355 -34.08 -10.63 8.04
C HIS A 355 -33.02 -9.91 7.22
N VAL A 356 -32.24 -9.08 7.90
CA VAL A 356 -31.11 -8.37 7.31
C VAL A 356 -29.85 -9.20 7.46
N GLN A 357 -29.16 -9.43 6.34
CA GLN A 357 -27.91 -10.18 6.31
C GLN A 357 -26.72 -9.24 6.54
N GLU A 358 -26.63 -8.16 5.78
CA GLU A 358 -25.53 -7.22 5.82
C GLU A 358 -26.01 -5.80 5.53
N VAL A 359 -25.33 -4.83 6.14
CA VAL A 359 -25.45 -3.41 5.79
C VAL A 359 -24.06 -2.86 5.49
N VAL A 360 -23.91 -2.20 4.36
CA VAL A 360 -22.70 -1.46 3.98
C VAL A 360 -23.04 0.02 3.92
N VAL A 361 -22.33 0.83 4.69
CA VAL A 361 -22.47 2.28 4.72
C VAL A 361 -21.24 2.91 4.08
N THR A 362 -21.42 3.62 2.97
CA THR A 362 -20.37 4.36 2.27
C THR A 362 -20.50 5.84 2.57
N GLU A 363 -19.46 6.45 3.14
CA GLU A 363 -19.29 7.89 3.25
C GLU A 363 -18.84 8.42 1.88
N MET A 364 -19.65 9.26 1.23
CA MET A 364 -19.49 9.55 -0.21
C MET A 364 -18.44 10.61 -0.51
N GLU A 365 -17.95 11.37 0.48
CA GLU A 365 -16.95 12.41 0.24
C GLU A 365 -15.57 11.81 -0.04
N LEU A 366 -15.16 10.84 0.78
CA LEU A 366 -13.89 10.13 0.60
C LEU A 366 -14.10 8.72 0.05
N GLY A 367 -15.30 8.15 0.14
CA GLY A 367 -15.59 6.78 -0.28
C GLY A 367 -15.30 5.72 0.79
N ASN A 368 -15.14 6.12 2.06
CA ASN A 368 -14.88 5.19 3.17
C ASN A 368 -16.10 4.27 3.39
N LYS A 369 -15.87 2.96 3.51
CA LYS A 369 -16.94 1.96 3.69
C LYS A 369 -16.92 1.36 5.08
N PHE A 370 -18.09 1.18 5.68
CA PHE A 370 -18.30 0.55 6.98
C PHE A 370 -19.27 -0.61 6.81
N ILE A 371 -18.83 -1.82 7.14
CA ILE A 371 -19.54 -3.07 6.89
C ILE A 371 -20.05 -3.61 8.22
N PHE A 372 -21.35 -3.92 8.26
CA PHE A 372 -22.06 -4.44 9.42
C PHE A 372 -22.68 -5.78 9.05
N ARG A 373 -22.03 -6.89 9.46
CA ARG A 373 -22.62 -8.23 9.33
C ARG A 373 -23.68 -8.41 10.41
N CYS A 374 -24.94 -8.35 10.00
CA CYS A 374 -26.06 -8.32 10.92
C CYS A 374 -26.59 -9.73 11.18
N ASP A 375 -26.88 -10.47 10.11
CA ASP A 375 -27.54 -11.78 10.09
C ASP A 375 -28.61 -11.96 11.18
N ALA A 376 -29.60 -11.04 11.20
CA ALA A 376 -30.59 -10.97 12.26
C ALA A 376 -32.00 -10.64 11.77
N GLN A 377 -32.98 -11.17 12.49
CA GLN A 377 -34.41 -10.89 12.29
C GLN A 377 -34.82 -9.67 13.12
N ILE A 378 -35.26 -8.60 12.46
CA ILE A 378 -35.78 -7.40 13.10
C ILE A 378 -37.32 -7.46 13.09
N PRO A 379 -37.97 -7.57 14.27
CA PRO A 379 -39.42 -7.68 14.35
C PRO A 379 -40.10 -6.38 13.90
N LEU A 380 -41.21 -6.51 13.19
CA LEU A 380 -42.06 -5.37 12.83
C LEU A 380 -42.67 -4.77 14.10
N SER A 381 -42.25 -3.56 14.45
CA SER A 381 -42.71 -2.89 15.67
C SER A 381 -42.88 -1.39 15.49
N SER A 382 -43.85 -0.83 16.21
CA SER A 382 -43.98 0.62 16.38
C SER A 382 -43.20 1.15 17.59
N LYS A 383 -42.61 0.27 18.40
CA LYS A 383 -41.83 0.66 19.59
C LYS A 383 -40.35 0.72 19.23
N LYS A 384 -39.71 1.87 19.49
CA LYS A 384 -38.27 2.05 19.22
C LYS A 384 -37.35 1.14 20.03
N GLN A 385 -37.82 0.61 21.16
CA GLN A 385 -37.03 -0.30 22.00
C GLN A 385 -36.78 -1.67 21.35
N ASP A 386 -37.57 -2.04 20.34
CA ASP A 386 -37.45 -3.32 19.62
C ASP A 386 -36.45 -3.21 18.46
N ALA A 387 -35.78 -2.05 18.33
CA ALA A 387 -34.69 -1.84 17.40
C ALA A 387 -33.44 -2.63 17.82
N VAL A 388 -32.68 -3.08 16.84
CA VAL A 388 -31.45 -3.86 17.05
C VAL A 388 -30.25 -2.98 16.72
N THR A 389 -29.19 -3.09 17.51
CA THR A 389 -27.93 -2.38 17.27
C THR A 389 -26.87 -3.36 16.83
N PHE A 390 -26.16 -3.03 15.76
CA PHE A 390 -25.07 -3.81 15.20
C PHE A 390 -23.78 -3.01 15.28
N GLU A 391 -22.69 -3.66 15.69
CA GLU A 391 -21.37 -3.05 15.71
C GLU A 391 -20.72 -3.15 14.32
N CYS A 392 -19.86 -2.18 14.00
CA CYS A 392 -19.11 -2.19 12.75
C CYS A 392 -18.15 -3.37 12.76
N THR A 393 -18.30 -4.26 11.78
CA THR A 393 -17.50 -5.48 11.67
C THR A 393 -16.20 -5.26 10.90
N LYS A 394 -16.21 -4.36 9.92
CA LYS A 394 -15.04 -4.00 9.12
C LYS A 394 -15.18 -2.58 8.62
N ALA A 395 -14.14 -1.76 8.80
CA ALA A 395 -14.00 -0.48 8.12
C ALA A 395 -12.99 -0.63 6.99
N GLN A 396 -13.34 -0.15 5.81
CA GLN A 396 -12.46 -0.10 4.64
C GLN A 396 -12.21 1.36 4.31
N GLU A 397 -10.98 1.79 4.57
CA GLU A 397 -10.50 3.11 4.21
C GLU A 397 -10.32 3.21 2.70
N SER A 398 -10.82 4.30 2.11
CA SER A 398 -10.67 4.58 0.69
C SER A 398 -9.25 5.02 0.34
N PHE A 399 -8.92 4.96 -0.95
CA PHE A 399 -7.64 5.47 -1.43
C PHE A 399 -7.46 6.96 -1.13
N ALA A 400 -8.47 7.79 -1.43
CA ALA A 400 -8.44 9.23 -1.14
C ALA A 400 -8.21 9.55 0.35
N SER A 401 -8.81 8.76 1.26
CA SER A 401 -8.57 8.90 2.71
C SER A 401 -7.13 8.54 3.07
N LYS A 402 -6.61 7.44 2.52
CA LYS A 402 -5.19 7.06 2.69
C LYS A 402 -4.25 8.14 2.20
N VAL A 403 -4.45 8.69 0.99
CA VAL A 403 -3.61 9.77 0.42
C VAL A 403 -3.58 10.97 1.36
N ARG A 404 -4.73 11.38 1.89
CA ARG A 404 -4.84 12.52 2.82
C ARG A 404 -4.18 12.28 4.17
N SER A 405 -4.06 11.02 4.60
CA SER A 405 -3.33 10.66 5.82
C SER A 405 -1.81 10.73 5.65
N LEU A 406 -1.30 10.81 4.42
CA LEU A 406 0.14 10.89 4.13
C LEU A 406 0.67 12.30 4.39
N VAL A 407 0.64 12.71 5.65
CA VAL A 407 1.21 13.98 6.09
C VAL A 407 2.67 13.80 6.50
N PRO A 408 3.56 14.78 6.23
CA PRO A 408 4.91 14.75 6.78
C PRO A 408 4.89 14.74 8.31
N VAL A 409 5.56 13.76 8.90
CA VAL A 409 5.75 13.64 10.35
C VAL A 409 7.22 13.39 10.65
N LYS A 410 7.63 13.73 11.87
CA LYS A 410 8.97 13.43 12.36
C LYS A 410 8.93 12.13 13.15
N TYR A 411 9.88 11.26 12.87
CA TYR A 411 10.14 10.04 13.62
C TYR A 411 11.45 10.20 14.39
N GLU A 412 11.37 10.07 15.72
CA GLU A 412 12.55 9.90 16.54
C GLU A 412 12.96 8.42 16.54
N ILE A 413 14.20 8.15 16.16
CA ILE A 413 14.76 6.80 16.07
C ILE A 413 15.89 6.70 17.08
N ILE A 414 15.78 5.77 18.01
CA ILE A 414 16.80 5.50 19.01
C ILE A 414 17.40 4.13 18.71
N VAL A 415 18.71 4.09 18.49
CA VAL A 415 19.45 2.86 18.23
C VAL A 415 20.36 2.59 19.43
N VAL A 416 20.24 1.39 20.01
CA VAL A 416 21.06 0.97 21.15
C VAL A 416 22.02 -0.12 20.71
N THR A 417 23.31 0.19 20.79
CA THR A 417 24.39 -0.77 20.51
C THR A 417 24.73 -1.53 21.80
N GLY A 418 24.87 -2.85 21.71
CA GLY A 418 25.16 -3.69 22.86
C GLY A 418 26.50 -3.37 23.53
N ASP A 419 26.65 -3.77 24.79
CA ASP A 419 27.86 -3.51 25.58
C ASP A 419 28.89 -4.66 25.57
N GLN A 420 28.82 -5.56 24.59
CA GLN A 420 29.83 -6.61 24.44
C GLN A 420 31.13 -6.06 23.84
N LYS A 421 32.27 -6.69 24.16
CA LYS A 421 33.56 -6.28 23.59
C LYS A 421 33.51 -6.34 22.06
N GLY A 422 33.83 -5.23 21.40
CA GLY A 422 33.83 -5.11 19.94
C GLY A 422 32.42 -5.01 19.33
N ALA A 423 31.42 -4.58 20.11
CA ALA A 423 30.04 -4.44 19.67
C ALA A 423 29.78 -3.23 18.75
N GLY A 424 30.66 -2.23 18.74
CA GLY A 424 30.48 -1.03 17.92
C GLY A 424 30.88 -1.22 16.46
N THR A 425 30.43 -0.31 15.60
CA THR A 425 30.72 -0.35 14.15
C THR A 425 31.03 1.03 13.59
N ASP A 426 32.01 1.09 12.69
CA ASP A 426 32.31 2.27 11.89
C ASP A 426 31.66 2.21 10.48
N ALA A 427 30.90 1.14 10.20
CA ALA A 427 30.22 0.98 8.91
C ALA A 427 29.04 1.96 8.80
N ASN A 428 28.63 2.30 7.58
CA ASN A 428 27.45 3.14 7.42
C ASN A 428 26.20 2.31 7.73
N VAL A 429 25.47 2.72 8.77
CA VAL A 429 24.21 2.10 9.16
C VAL A 429 23.04 2.78 8.46
N SER A 430 22.09 1.97 8.05
CA SER A 430 20.85 2.40 7.42
C SER A 430 19.68 1.57 7.91
N MET A 431 18.49 2.14 7.80
CA MET A 431 17.26 1.51 8.22
C MET A 431 16.12 1.81 7.27
N THR A 432 15.25 0.82 7.06
CA THR A 432 13.93 0.98 6.43
C THR A 432 12.86 0.67 7.47
N ILE A 433 11.91 1.58 7.64
CA ILE A 433 10.76 1.43 8.53
C ILE A 433 9.57 1.06 7.66
N TYR A 434 8.78 0.08 8.09
CA TYR A 434 7.58 -0.38 7.40
C TYR A 434 6.38 -0.15 8.31
N GLY A 435 5.33 0.43 7.77
CA GLY A 435 4.05 0.57 8.44
C GLY A 435 2.86 0.37 7.50
N SER A 436 1.65 0.52 8.03
CA SER A 436 0.40 0.32 7.30
C SER A 436 0.25 1.21 6.05
N ASN A 437 0.94 2.35 5.99
CA ASN A 437 0.90 3.30 4.86
C ASN A 437 2.12 3.16 3.92
N GLY A 438 2.85 2.05 4.03
CA GLY A 438 4.02 1.71 3.22
C GLY A 438 5.35 1.80 3.99
N ASP A 439 6.44 1.93 3.25
CA ASP A 439 7.79 1.98 3.83
C ASP A 439 8.42 3.37 3.74
N SER A 440 9.47 3.61 4.53
CA SER A 440 10.28 4.83 4.48
C SER A 440 11.29 4.86 3.33
N GLY A 441 11.46 3.77 2.59
CA GLY A 441 12.69 3.52 1.85
C GLY A 441 13.92 3.42 2.77
N LYS A 442 15.08 3.16 2.17
CA LYS A 442 16.33 3.02 2.91
C LYS A 442 16.84 4.39 3.37
N ARG A 443 16.77 4.65 4.68
CA ARG A 443 17.25 5.88 5.33
C ARG A 443 18.65 5.67 5.91
N ALA A 444 19.58 6.57 5.59
CA ALA A 444 20.89 6.57 6.22
C ALA A 444 20.80 7.19 7.63
N LEU A 445 21.34 6.49 8.63
CA LEU A 445 21.38 6.96 10.01
C LEU A 445 22.73 7.64 10.26
N GLN A 446 22.76 8.97 10.07
CA GLN A 446 24.01 9.74 10.11
C GLN A 446 23.85 11.02 10.92
N GLN A 447 24.94 11.47 11.54
CA GLN A 447 25.05 12.75 12.22
C GLN A 447 26.43 13.34 11.94
N LYS A 448 26.47 14.62 11.57
CA LYS A 448 27.74 15.31 11.30
C LYS A 448 28.58 15.37 12.59
N PHE A 449 29.89 15.14 12.45
CA PHE A 449 30.88 15.27 13.53
C PHE A 449 30.66 14.36 14.75
N ARG A 450 30.01 13.22 14.57
CA ARG A 450 29.83 12.22 15.63
C ARG A 450 30.35 10.86 15.19
N ASN A 451 30.97 10.17 16.13
CA ASN A 451 31.24 8.75 16.00
C ASN A 451 30.02 8.01 16.57
N LEU A 452 29.31 7.28 15.71
CA LEU A 452 28.00 6.68 16.01
C LEU A 452 28.16 5.18 16.23
N PHE A 453 27.17 4.56 16.86
CA PHE A 453 27.07 3.10 17.03
C PHE A 453 28.23 2.48 17.78
N GLU A 454 28.77 3.23 18.74
CA GLU A 454 29.83 2.77 19.63
C GLU A 454 29.29 1.76 20.66
N ARG A 455 30.17 0.89 21.15
CA ARG A 455 29.83 -0.11 22.18
C ARG A 455 29.10 0.55 23.37
N GLY A 456 27.94 0.00 23.74
CA GLY A 456 27.12 0.46 24.85
C GLY A 456 26.51 1.86 24.66
N ARG A 457 26.62 2.46 23.48
CA ARG A 457 26.03 3.77 23.18
C ARG A 457 24.60 3.68 22.70
N THR A 458 23.92 4.80 22.90
CA THR A 458 22.58 5.08 22.40
C THR A 458 22.68 6.28 21.48
N ASP A 459 22.33 6.07 20.22
CA ASP A 459 22.30 7.11 19.19
C ASP A 459 20.86 7.48 18.87
N ARG A 460 20.58 8.77 18.72
CA ARG A 460 19.23 9.29 18.46
C ARG A 460 19.21 10.03 17.13
N PHE A 461 18.25 9.74 16.26
CA PHE A 461 18.07 10.36 14.96
C PHE A 461 16.66 10.93 14.86
N LEU A 462 16.50 12.04 14.13
CA LEU A 462 15.20 12.62 13.83
C LEU A 462 15.06 12.66 12.31
N LEU A 463 14.12 11.89 11.78
CA LEU A 463 13.88 11.80 10.34
C LEU A 463 12.47 12.28 10.03
N GLU A 464 12.35 13.17 9.05
CA GLU A 464 11.06 13.61 8.52
C GLU A 464 10.70 12.76 7.30
N MET A 465 9.50 12.17 7.32
CA MET A 465 8.95 11.37 6.22
C MET A 465 7.42 11.36 6.32
N LEU A 466 6.73 10.85 5.30
CA LEU A 466 5.27 10.72 5.35
C LEU A 466 4.86 9.75 6.47
N ASP A 467 3.69 9.98 7.06
CA ASP A 467 3.20 9.12 8.14
C ASP A 467 3.01 7.67 7.67
N LEU A 468 3.80 6.77 8.24
CA LEU A 468 3.80 5.35 7.93
C LEU A 468 2.63 4.61 8.60
N GLY A 469 1.85 5.27 9.45
CA GLY A 469 0.74 4.67 10.17
C GLY A 469 1.22 3.72 11.28
N GLU A 470 0.56 2.56 11.44
CA GLU A 470 0.99 1.56 12.41
C GLU A 470 2.29 0.89 11.97
N LEU A 471 3.34 0.95 12.79
CA LEU A 471 4.65 0.38 12.46
C LEU A 471 4.63 -1.15 12.58
N GLN A 472 4.95 -1.84 11.49
CA GLN A 472 4.84 -3.29 11.37
C GLN A 472 6.18 -4.01 11.50
N ARG A 473 7.27 -3.40 11.04
CA ARG A 473 8.65 -3.94 11.15
C ARG A 473 9.69 -2.87 10.81
N VAL A 474 10.94 -3.14 11.16
CA VAL A 474 12.10 -2.38 10.68
C VAL A 474 13.13 -3.32 10.06
N ARG A 475 13.79 -2.89 9.00
CA ARG A 475 14.98 -3.54 8.45
C ARG A 475 16.19 -2.66 8.76
N VAL A 476 17.14 -3.18 9.51
CA VAL A 476 18.39 -2.47 9.86
C VAL A 476 19.56 -3.18 9.19
N GLU A 477 20.47 -2.44 8.56
CA GLU A 477 21.61 -2.99 7.82
C GLU A 477 22.81 -2.04 7.82
N HIS A 478 24.01 -2.61 7.65
CA HIS A 478 25.25 -1.85 7.46
C HIS A 478 25.99 -2.27 6.19
N ASP A 479 26.82 -1.37 5.64
CA ASP A 479 27.46 -1.56 4.33
C ASP A 479 28.80 -2.34 4.37
N SER A 480 29.24 -2.76 5.55
CA SER A 480 30.49 -3.50 5.77
C SER A 480 31.75 -2.83 5.19
N THR A 481 31.75 -1.51 5.04
CA THR A 481 32.86 -0.77 4.42
C THR A 481 34.09 -0.59 5.33
N SER A 482 33.98 -0.91 6.62
CA SER A 482 35.04 -0.76 7.62
C SER A 482 35.65 -2.09 8.07
N SER A 483 36.90 -2.05 8.53
CA SER A 483 37.66 -3.24 8.99
C SER A 483 37.16 -3.83 10.31
N SER A 484 36.32 -3.09 11.06
CA SER A 484 35.58 -3.51 12.25
C SER A 484 34.08 -3.33 12.03
N CYS A 485 33.53 -4.00 11.02
CA CYS A 485 32.13 -3.83 10.61
C CYS A 485 31.12 -4.56 11.49
N GLY A 486 31.57 -5.53 12.30
CA GLY A 486 30.70 -6.35 13.14
C GLY A 486 29.99 -5.55 14.21
N TRP A 487 28.66 -5.52 14.16
CA TRP A 487 27.84 -4.67 15.02
C TRP A 487 26.89 -5.49 15.87
N LEU A 488 26.90 -5.31 17.19
CA LEU A 488 25.89 -5.91 18.06
C LEU A 488 24.75 -4.91 18.27
N LEU A 489 23.68 -5.08 17.51
CA LEU A 489 22.45 -4.30 17.69
C LEU A 489 21.65 -4.88 18.86
N GLU A 490 21.41 -4.09 19.90
CA GLU A 490 20.58 -4.51 21.03
C GLU A 490 19.09 -4.32 20.70
N ARG A 491 18.70 -3.09 20.35
CA ARG A 491 17.33 -2.75 19.96
C ARG A 491 17.25 -1.43 19.19
N VAL A 492 16.12 -1.22 18.55
CA VAL A 492 15.71 0.06 17.97
C VAL A 492 14.37 0.48 18.57
N GLU A 493 14.24 1.75 18.92
CA GLU A 493 12.97 2.36 19.33
C GLU A 493 12.61 3.41 18.28
N VAL A 494 11.36 3.41 17.81
CA VAL A 494 10.86 4.36 16.81
C VAL A 494 9.63 5.04 17.38
N THR A 495 9.69 6.37 17.49
CA THR A 495 8.62 7.19 18.04
C THR A 495 8.05 8.09 16.95
N ASN A 496 6.76 7.95 16.64
CA ASN A 496 6.05 8.95 15.84
C ASN A 496 5.81 10.18 16.73
N THR A 497 6.42 11.32 16.41
CA THR A 497 6.34 12.51 17.29
C THR A 497 4.99 13.22 17.23
N ALA A 498 4.15 12.93 16.23
CA ALA A 498 2.84 13.55 16.08
C ALA A 498 1.81 12.96 17.06
N ASN A 499 1.88 11.65 17.32
CA ASN A 499 0.97 10.96 18.24
C ASN A 499 1.65 10.47 19.53
N GLY A 500 2.99 10.54 19.62
CA GLY A 500 3.78 10.12 20.78
C GLY A 500 3.92 8.61 20.95
N VAL A 501 3.44 7.81 20.00
CA VAL A 501 3.50 6.34 20.06
C VAL A 501 4.94 5.89 19.79
N THR A 502 5.50 5.15 20.75
CA THR A 502 6.83 4.52 20.65
C THR A 502 6.66 3.03 20.39
N THR A 503 7.30 2.54 19.33
CA THR A 503 7.37 1.11 19.00
C THR A 503 8.79 0.60 19.24
N VAL A 504 8.92 -0.52 19.96
CA VAL A 504 10.22 -1.11 20.32
C VAL A 504 10.48 -2.39 19.52
N PHE A 505 11.65 -2.45 18.89
CA PHE A 505 12.12 -3.56 18.08
C PHE A 505 13.38 -4.17 18.72
N LEU A 506 13.24 -5.35 19.31
CA LEU A 506 14.37 -6.04 19.93
C LEU A 506 15.18 -6.82 18.88
N CYS A 507 16.51 -6.78 18.99
CA CYS A 507 17.42 -7.56 18.14
C CYS A 507 18.28 -8.51 18.97
N GLY A 508 19.18 -7.95 19.80
CA GLY A 508 20.11 -8.70 20.64
C GLY A 508 21.07 -9.61 19.88
N LYS A 509 21.38 -9.30 18.61
CA LYS A 509 22.20 -10.15 17.72
C LYS A 509 23.29 -9.36 17.00
N TRP A 510 24.36 -10.07 16.68
CA TRP A 510 25.42 -9.56 15.82
C TRP A 510 24.93 -9.45 14.37
N LEU A 511 25.24 -8.32 13.74
CA LEU A 511 25.23 -8.09 12.31
C LEU A 511 26.70 -8.10 11.88
N ASP A 512 27.18 -9.26 11.43
CA ASP A 512 28.60 -9.54 11.22
C ASP A 512 28.72 -10.81 10.36
N THR A 513 29.60 -10.81 9.35
CA THR A 513 29.82 -11.96 8.47
C THR A 513 30.56 -13.11 9.15
N ALA A 514 31.28 -12.84 10.25
CA ALA A 514 32.08 -13.81 11.00
C ALA A 514 31.46 -14.21 12.36
N LYS A 515 30.35 -13.59 12.78
CA LYS A 515 29.66 -13.89 14.06
C LYS A 515 28.19 -14.21 13.85
N ALA A 516 27.56 -14.79 14.88
CA ALA A 516 26.17 -15.20 14.88
C ALA A 516 25.82 -16.07 13.66
N ASP A 517 25.01 -15.57 12.72
CA ASP A 517 24.56 -16.29 11.52
C ASP A 517 25.12 -15.69 10.22
N GLY A 518 26.15 -14.84 10.30
CA GLY A 518 26.84 -14.29 9.13
C GLY A 518 26.09 -13.18 8.41
N GLN A 519 24.93 -12.72 8.91
CA GLN A 519 24.12 -11.69 8.26
C GLN A 519 24.52 -10.29 8.71
N ILE A 520 24.51 -9.33 7.77
CA ILE A 520 24.79 -7.89 8.01
C ILE A 520 23.53 -7.01 8.03
N GLN A 521 22.37 -7.67 8.05
CA GLN A 521 21.06 -7.05 8.03
C GLN A 521 20.08 -7.84 8.89
N ARG A 522 19.07 -7.17 9.44
CA ARG A 522 18.02 -7.78 10.25
C ARG A 522 16.67 -7.15 9.95
N VAL A 523 15.65 -8.00 9.82
CA VAL A 523 14.25 -7.60 9.92
C VAL A 523 13.81 -7.85 11.37
N LEU A 524 13.30 -6.82 12.02
CA LEU A 524 12.83 -6.84 13.40
C LEU A 524 11.35 -6.48 13.43
N TYR A 525 10.59 -7.15 14.30
CA TYR A 525 9.15 -6.94 14.46
C TYR A 525 8.85 -6.26 15.81
N PRO A 526 7.75 -5.49 15.92
CA PRO A 526 7.32 -4.86 17.15
C PRO A 526 7.18 -5.88 18.27
N LYS A 527 7.55 -5.49 19.48
CA LYS A 527 7.23 -6.25 20.69
C LYS A 527 6.21 -5.45 21.50
N TYR A 528 4.99 -5.98 21.58
CA TYR A 528 3.90 -5.42 22.38
C TYR A 528 3.94 -5.94 23.82
#